data_AF-A0A9Q1FW91-F1
#
_entry.id   AF-A0A9Q1FW91-F1
#
_cell.length_a   1.000
_cell.length_b   1.000
_cell.length_c   1.000
_cell.angle_alpha   90.00
_cell.angle_beta   90.00
_cell.angle_gamma   90.00
#
_symmetry.space_group_name_H-M   'P 1'
#
loop_
_entity.id
_entity.type
_entity.pdbx_description
1 polymer ?
#
loop_
_entity_poly.entity_id
_entity_poly.type
_entity_poly.pdbx_seq_one_letter_code
_entity_poly.pdbx_strand_id
1 'polypeptide(L)'
;MITAHHISPLKAKLQKHFEASDEDTALITEMKNVFNNDFEKRYTHLHDLLYTASALDPRFKTLPFLSDNEAERIFTNDDPPRKKKKSAALDQLFGELFEVRAAARSSREKASEEVMREAELPRLGRELTCLRKLISSERWPCPRDTTGTVSRQ
;
A
#
# COMPACT_ATOMS: atom_id res chain seq x y z
N MET A 1 14.72 -6.68 14.00
CA MET A 1 15.13 -5.29 13.72
C MET A 1 13.87 -4.44 13.67
N ILE A 2 13.71 -3.48 14.58
CA ILE A 2 12.56 -2.55 14.55
C ILE A 2 12.88 -1.48 13.51
N THR A 3 11.99 -1.32 12.55
CA THR A 3 12.08 -0.31 11.48
C THR A 3 11.37 0.98 11.90
N ALA A 4 11.83 2.13 11.42
CA ALA A 4 11.42 3.46 11.91
C ALA A 4 9.90 3.69 11.93
N HIS A 5 9.18 3.13 10.96
CA HIS A 5 7.73 3.25 10.83
C HIS A 5 6.93 2.55 11.94
N HIS A 6 7.53 1.61 12.68
CA HIS A 6 6.89 0.97 13.84
C HIS A 6 7.08 1.75 15.13
N ILE A 7 8.06 2.65 15.20
CA ILE A 7 8.43 3.32 16.45
C ILE A 7 7.28 4.22 16.94
N SER A 8 6.69 5.05 16.07
CA SER A 8 5.59 5.93 16.46
C SER A 8 4.32 5.18 16.90
N PRO A 9 3.80 4.19 16.14
CA PRO A 9 2.66 3.39 16.57
C PRO A 9 2.89 2.67 17.90
N LEU A 10 4.10 2.14 18.11
CA LEU A 10 4.45 1.44 19.35
C LEU A 10 4.57 2.41 20.53
N LYS A 11 5.20 3.57 20.34
CA LYS A 11 5.28 4.62 21.37
C LYS A 11 3.88 5.02 21.83
N ALA A 12 2.98 5.33 20.91
CA ALA A 12 1.62 5.72 21.25
C ALA A 12 0.83 4.59 21.93
N LYS A 13 0.99 3.35 21.46
CA LYS A 13 0.34 2.19 22.10
C LYS A 13 0.82 2.02 23.55
N LEU A 14 2.12 2.14 23.80
CA LEU A 14 2.68 2.04 25.14
C LEU A 14 2.21 3.19 26.05
N GLN A 15 2.23 4.43 25.55
CA GLN A 15 1.74 5.58 26.32
C GLN A 15 0.29 5.39 26.76
N LYS A 16 -0.58 4.92 25.85
CA LYS A 16 -1.98 4.59 26.19
C LYS A 16 -2.09 3.52 27.28
N HIS A 17 -1.21 2.51 27.28
CA HIS A 17 -1.20 1.48 28.33
C HIS A 17 -0.68 1.97 29.68
N PHE A 18 0.08 3.07 29.69
CA PHE A 18 0.61 3.69 30.90
C PHE A 18 -0.16 4.95 31.32
N GLU A 19 -1.36 5.19 30.79
CA GLU A 19 -2.23 6.23 31.34
C GLU A 19 -2.56 5.92 32.80
N ALA A 20 -2.59 6.97 33.62
CA ALA A 20 -2.91 6.87 35.04
C ALA A 20 -4.37 6.42 35.18
N SER A 21 -4.59 5.41 36.01
CA SER A 21 -5.91 4.88 36.34
C SER A 21 -6.18 5.10 37.83
N ASP A 22 -7.40 5.44 38.20
CA ASP A 22 -7.78 5.63 39.61
C ASP A 22 -7.64 4.34 40.45
N GLU A 23 -7.62 3.19 39.78
CA GLU A 23 -7.36 1.86 40.36
C GLU A 23 -5.87 1.58 40.63
N ASP A 24 -4.97 2.44 40.14
CA ASP A 24 -3.54 2.24 40.35
C ASP A 24 -3.14 2.57 41.79
N THR A 25 -2.29 1.74 42.38
CA THR A 25 -1.62 2.09 43.64
C THR A 25 -0.69 3.29 43.41
N ALA A 26 -0.43 4.09 44.46
CA ALA A 26 0.48 5.24 44.39
C ALA A 26 1.82 4.94 43.71
N LEU A 27 2.43 3.79 44.03
CA LEU A 27 3.68 3.34 43.40
C LEU A 27 3.52 3.09 41.90
N ILE A 28 2.43 2.45 41.47
CA ILE A 28 2.19 2.15 40.04
C ILE A 28 1.98 3.44 39.25
N THR A 29 1.24 4.39 39.83
CA THR A 29 1.04 5.73 39.24
C THR A 29 2.37 6.45 39.06
N GLU A 30 3.24 6.41 40.07
CA GLU A 30 4.58 6.99 39.97
C GLU A 30 5.41 6.32 38.87
N MET A 31 5.43 4.98 38.82
CA MET A 31 6.14 4.24 37.77
C MET A 31 5.61 4.59 36.36
N LYS A 32 4.29 4.63 36.17
CA LYS A 32 3.65 5.05 34.92
C LYS A 32 4.07 6.46 34.51
N ASN A 33 4.08 7.40 35.45
CA ASN A 33 4.52 8.76 35.21
C ASN A 33 6.00 8.83 34.81
N VAL A 34 6.87 8.04 35.45
CA VAL A 34 8.29 7.96 35.08
C VAL A 34 8.46 7.46 33.64
N PHE A 35 7.73 6.41 33.24
CA PHE A 35 7.79 5.89 31.87
C PHE A 35 7.27 6.89 30.84
N ASN A 36 6.12 7.53 31.10
CA ASN A 36 5.56 8.51 30.18
C ASN A 36 6.50 9.70 29.98
N ASN A 37 7.08 10.23 31.06
CA ASN A 37 8.10 11.27 31.00
C ASN A 37 9.33 10.86 30.17
N ASP A 38 9.75 9.60 30.28
CA ASP A 38 10.88 9.09 29.50
C ASP A 38 10.53 8.91 28.01
N PHE A 39 9.30 8.54 27.67
CA PHE A 39 8.84 8.48 26.29
C PHE A 39 8.71 9.85 25.63
N GLU A 40 8.30 10.89 26.36
CA GLU A 40 8.17 12.26 25.82
C GLU A 40 9.53 12.86 25.43
N LYS A 41 10.55 12.62 26.25
CA LYS A 41 11.92 13.08 25.99
C LYS A 41 12.58 12.31 24.87
N ARG A 42 12.23 11.03 24.71
CA ARG A 42 12.76 10.21 23.63
C ARG A 42 12.08 10.54 22.31
N TYR A 43 12.91 10.80 21.31
CA TYR A 43 12.52 11.07 19.92
C TYR A 43 11.87 12.44 19.67
N THR A 44 11.95 13.40 20.59
CA THR A 44 11.37 14.76 20.43
C THR A 44 11.77 15.42 19.09
N HIS A 45 13.03 15.28 18.69
CA HIS A 45 13.59 15.81 17.45
C HIS A 45 13.35 14.93 16.21
N LEU A 46 12.74 13.76 16.38
CA LEU A 46 12.52 12.77 15.31
C LEU A 46 11.03 12.51 15.05
N HIS A 47 10.11 13.18 15.76
CA HIS A 47 8.67 12.95 15.60
C HIS A 47 8.23 13.07 14.15
N ASP A 48 8.63 14.14 13.44
CA ASP A 48 8.28 14.33 12.04
C ASP A 48 8.77 13.17 11.15
N LEU A 49 10.01 12.73 11.35
CA LEU A 49 10.58 11.60 10.61
C LEU A 49 9.83 10.30 10.90
N LEU A 50 9.57 10.01 12.17
CA LEU A 50 8.93 8.77 12.58
C LEU A 50 7.46 8.73 12.14
N TYR A 51 6.75 9.85 12.25
CA TYR A 51 5.38 9.99 11.76
C TYR A 51 5.30 9.87 10.25
N THR A 52 6.20 10.54 9.51
CA THR A 52 6.30 10.38 8.06
C THR A 52 6.61 8.93 7.69
N ALA A 53 7.57 8.29 8.36
CA ALA A 53 7.89 6.89 8.12
C ALA A 53 6.69 5.97 8.36
N SER A 54 5.89 6.22 9.41
CA SER A 54 4.64 5.50 9.65
C SER A 54 3.59 5.75 8.56
N ALA A 55 3.41 6.99 8.12
CA ALA A 55 2.46 7.35 7.07
C ALA A 55 2.78 6.66 5.73
N LEU A 56 4.07 6.46 5.44
CA LEU A 56 4.55 5.75 4.25
C LEU A 56 4.31 4.23 4.31
N ASP A 57 4.08 3.63 5.49
CA ASP A 57 3.71 2.22 5.58
C ASP A 57 2.21 2.06 5.25
N PRO A 58 1.85 1.26 4.23
CA PRO A 58 0.45 1.08 3.84
C PRO A 58 -0.50 0.63 4.95
N ARG A 59 0.01 0.00 6.02
CA ARG A 59 -0.78 -0.47 7.16
C ARG A 59 -1.19 0.67 8.11
N PHE A 60 -0.51 1.81 8.05
CA PHE A 60 -0.73 2.93 8.97
C PHE A 60 -1.22 4.19 8.26
N LYS A 61 -1.81 4.08 7.06
CA LYS A 61 -2.35 5.22 6.28
C LYS A 61 -3.36 6.08 7.03
N THR A 62 -4.06 5.52 8.01
CA THR A 62 -5.04 6.27 8.80
C THR A 62 -4.42 6.90 10.06
N LEU A 63 -3.16 6.60 10.36
CA LEU A 63 -2.42 7.07 11.55
C LEU A 63 -3.29 7.14 12.81
N PRO A 64 -3.91 6.03 13.26
CA PRO A 64 -4.96 6.02 14.30
C PRO A 64 -4.48 6.44 15.70
N PHE A 65 -3.19 6.70 15.84
CA PHE A 65 -2.54 7.13 17.07
C PHE A 65 -2.29 8.64 17.12
N LEU A 66 -2.66 9.38 16.07
CA LEU A 66 -2.60 10.84 15.99
C LEU A 66 -4.00 11.43 15.95
N SER A 67 -4.10 12.71 16.29
CA SER A 67 -5.32 13.47 16.03
C SER A 67 -5.50 13.75 14.54
N ASP A 68 -6.74 13.94 14.08
CA ASP A 68 -7.04 14.22 12.67
C ASP A 68 -6.23 15.42 12.14
N ASN A 69 -6.10 16.48 12.95
CA ASN A 69 -5.30 17.67 12.64
C ASN A 69 -3.81 17.36 12.44
N GLU A 70 -3.25 16.44 13.23
CA GLU A 70 -1.84 16.06 13.11
C GLU A 70 -1.61 15.10 11.95
N ALA A 71 -2.53 14.18 11.72
CA ALA A 71 -2.51 13.29 10.56
C ALA A 71 -2.58 14.11 9.26
N GLU A 72 -3.49 15.07 9.17
CA GLU A 72 -3.58 15.98 8.03
C GLU A 72 -2.26 16.72 7.80
N ARG A 73 -1.62 17.27 8.85
CA ARG A 73 -0.32 17.93 8.71
C ARG A 73 0.74 17.05 8.07
N ILE A 74 0.79 15.77 8.44
CA ILE A 74 1.78 14.83 7.88
C ILE A 74 1.52 14.57 6.40
N PHE A 75 0.26 14.46 5.99
CA PHE A 75 -0.11 14.26 4.57
C PHE A 75 -0.02 15.55 3.76
N THR A 76 -0.27 16.72 4.34
CA THR A 76 -0.14 18.01 3.65
C THR A 76 1.31 18.48 3.55
N ASN A 77 2.17 18.05 4.48
CA ASN A 77 3.62 18.19 4.42
C ASN A 77 4.26 17.17 3.47
N ASP A 78 3.53 16.72 2.44
CA ASP A 78 4.10 16.49 1.11
C ASP A 78 4.78 17.79 0.63
N ASP A 79 5.83 18.21 1.34
CA ASP A 79 6.79 19.16 0.84
C ASP A 79 7.19 18.63 -0.54
N PRO A 80 7.08 19.45 -1.61
CA PRO A 80 7.57 19.05 -2.92
C PRO A 80 8.98 18.49 -2.71
N PRO A 81 9.32 17.36 -3.37
CA PRO A 81 10.44 16.51 -3.01
C PRO A 81 11.60 17.41 -2.64
N ARG A 82 12.06 17.35 -1.37
CA ARG A 82 13.20 18.14 -0.87
C ARG A 82 14.11 18.32 -2.05
N LYS A 83 14.28 19.56 -2.56
CA LYS A 83 15.09 19.80 -3.75
C LYS A 83 16.53 19.45 -3.40
N LYS A 84 16.84 18.16 -3.35
CA LYS A 84 18.18 17.64 -3.53
C LYS A 84 18.54 18.22 -4.87
N LYS A 85 19.55 19.09 -4.89
CA LYS A 85 20.18 19.52 -6.14
C LYS A 85 20.36 18.23 -6.93
N LYS A 86 19.61 18.06 -8.02
CA LYS A 86 19.78 16.91 -8.91
C LYS A 86 21.25 16.99 -9.32
N SER A 87 22.07 16.06 -8.84
CA SER A 87 23.43 15.98 -9.34
C SER A 87 23.30 15.59 -10.80
N ALA A 88 24.08 16.22 -11.68
CA ALA A 88 24.08 15.85 -13.11
C ALA A 88 24.32 14.34 -13.32
N ALA A 89 24.97 13.68 -12.35
CA ALA A 89 25.14 12.24 -12.29
C ALA A 89 23.82 11.44 -12.22
N LEU A 90 22.78 11.95 -11.55
CA LEU A 90 21.47 11.28 -11.49
C LEU A 90 20.75 11.36 -12.85
N ASP A 91 20.83 12.49 -13.54
CA ASP A 91 20.24 12.63 -14.88
C ASP A 91 20.98 11.75 -15.89
N GLN A 92 22.30 11.58 -15.75
CA GLN A 92 23.10 10.68 -16.57
C GLN A 92 22.79 9.19 -16.32
N LEU A 93 22.35 8.82 -15.10
CA LEU A 93 22.03 7.43 -14.74
C LEU A 93 20.59 7.04 -15.06
N PHE A 94 19.64 7.98 -14.97
CA PHE A 94 18.20 7.71 -15.11
C PHE A 94 17.56 8.32 -16.36
N GLY A 95 18.25 9.23 -17.07
CA GLY A 95 17.74 9.85 -18.30
C GLY A 95 17.49 8.84 -19.42
N GLU A 96 18.45 7.94 -19.65
CA GLU A 96 18.31 6.90 -20.69
C GLU A 96 17.23 5.86 -20.37
N LEU A 97 16.94 5.59 -19.10
CA LEU A 97 15.98 4.54 -18.73
C LEU A 97 14.52 4.96 -18.96
N PHE A 98 14.20 6.26 -18.87
CA PHE A 98 12.84 6.76 -19.02
C PHE A 98 12.47 7.12 -20.47
N GLU A 99 13.42 7.57 -21.29
CA GLU A 99 13.16 7.83 -22.72
C GLU A 99 12.83 6.55 -23.50
N VAL A 100 13.46 5.42 -23.15
CA VAL A 100 13.16 4.11 -23.75
C VAL A 100 11.67 3.73 -23.59
N ARG A 101 11.03 4.13 -22.50
CA ARG A 101 9.60 3.85 -22.26
C ARG A 101 8.67 4.80 -23.03
N ALA A 102 9.10 6.02 -23.33
CA ALA A 102 8.38 6.93 -24.22
C ALA A 102 8.46 6.46 -25.68
N ALA A 103 9.61 5.92 -26.10
CA ALA A 103 9.83 5.35 -27.43
C ALA A 103 9.13 3.99 -27.66
N ALA A 104 8.74 3.28 -26.60
CA ALA A 104 8.02 2.01 -26.67
C ALA A 104 6.56 2.12 -27.20
N ARG A 105 6.14 3.27 -27.76
CA ARG A 105 4.95 3.35 -28.61
C ARG A 105 5.17 2.77 -30.01
N SER A 106 6.42 2.56 -30.43
CA SER A 106 6.76 1.96 -31.73
C SER A 106 6.21 0.53 -31.92
N SER A 107 6.14 -0.27 -30.85
CA SER A 107 5.61 -1.64 -30.93
C SER A 107 4.09 -1.70 -31.12
N ARG A 108 3.35 -0.70 -30.64
CA ARG A 108 1.88 -0.63 -30.75
C ARG A 108 1.44 -0.27 -32.16
N GLU A 109 2.21 0.58 -32.83
CA GLU A 109 1.95 1.04 -34.19
C GLU A 109 2.34 -0.03 -35.23
N LYS A 110 3.48 -0.71 -35.03
CA LYS A 110 3.84 -1.92 -35.81
C LYS A 110 2.85 -3.07 -35.61
N ALA A 111 2.30 -3.25 -34.41
CA ALA A 111 1.27 -4.26 -34.15
C ALA A 111 -0.05 -3.95 -34.88
N SER A 112 -0.45 -2.68 -35.01
CA SER A 112 -1.67 -2.33 -35.77
C SER A 112 -1.52 -2.53 -37.28
N GLU A 113 -0.30 -2.40 -37.81
CA GLU A 113 -0.02 -2.60 -39.23
C GLU A 113 0.00 -4.09 -39.61
N GLU A 114 0.46 -4.97 -38.71
CA GLU A 114 0.35 -6.43 -38.83
C GLU A 114 -1.13 -6.90 -38.79
N VAL A 115 -1.91 -6.33 -37.87
CA VAL A 115 -3.34 -6.66 -37.70
C VAL A 115 -4.19 -6.25 -38.91
N MET A 116 -3.83 -5.18 -39.63
CA MET A 116 -4.48 -4.83 -40.90
C MET A 116 -4.08 -5.77 -42.04
N ARG A 117 -2.83 -6.26 -42.07
CA ARG A 117 -2.40 -7.27 -43.06
C ARG A 117 -3.10 -8.62 -42.86
N GLU A 118 -3.39 -9.04 -41.63
CA GLU A 118 -4.17 -10.26 -41.35
C GLU A 118 -5.69 -10.10 -41.62
N ALA A 119 -6.21 -8.87 -41.63
CA ALA A 119 -7.61 -8.60 -41.94
C ALA A 119 -7.96 -8.74 -43.44
N GLU A 120 -6.96 -8.88 -44.33
CA GLU A 120 -7.13 -9.05 -45.78
C GLU A 120 -6.97 -10.52 -46.26
N LEU A 121 -7.12 -11.53 -45.40
CA LEU A 121 -7.26 -12.91 -45.85
C LEU A 121 -8.73 -13.34 -45.97
N PRO A 122 -9.23 -13.63 -47.19
CA PRO A 122 -10.52 -14.26 -47.34
C PRO A 122 -10.41 -15.76 -47.01
N ARG A 123 -11.31 -16.22 -46.13
CA ARG A 123 -11.83 -17.61 -46.03
C ARG A 123 -11.03 -18.62 -45.20
N LEU A 124 -11.07 -18.50 -43.87
CA LEU A 124 -11.20 -19.67 -42.97
C LEU A 124 -12.17 -19.41 -41.79
N GLY A 125 -13.06 -18.42 -41.90
CA GLY A 125 -14.02 -18.05 -40.86
C GLY A 125 -15.25 -18.97 -40.72
N ARG A 126 -15.20 -20.23 -41.17
CA ARG A 126 -16.37 -21.15 -41.10
C ARG A 126 -16.19 -22.34 -40.14
N GLU A 127 -14.98 -22.72 -39.76
CA GLU A 127 -14.77 -23.85 -38.84
C GLU A 127 -14.83 -23.45 -37.36
N LEU A 128 -14.41 -22.24 -37.00
CA LEU A 128 -14.37 -21.79 -35.60
C LEU A 128 -15.74 -21.47 -35.00
N THR A 129 -16.74 -21.16 -35.83
CA THR A 129 -18.13 -21.02 -35.38
C THR A 129 -18.76 -22.34 -34.94
N CYS A 130 -18.27 -23.47 -35.45
CA CYS A 130 -18.78 -24.79 -35.09
C CYS A 130 -18.26 -25.23 -33.70
N LEU A 131 -16.97 -25.00 -33.42
CA LEU A 131 -16.34 -25.32 -32.13
C LEU A 131 -16.90 -24.48 -30.98
N ARG A 132 -17.27 -23.22 -31.23
CA ARG A 132 -17.89 -22.35 -30.21
C ARG A 132 -19.28 -22.82 -29.76
N LYS A 133 -20.04 -23.48 -30.66
CA LYS A 133 -21.34 -24.08 -30.33
C LYS A 133 -21.20 -25.36 -29.50
N LEU A 134 -20.16 -26.16 -29.74
CA LEU A 134 -19.87 -27.37 -28.95
C LEU A 134 -19.48 -27.04 -27.51
N ILE A 135 -18.64 -26.02 -27.30
CA ILE A 135 -18.20 -25.62 -25.95
C ILE A 135 -19.34 -24.97 -25.15
N SER A 136 -20.35 -24.40 -25.80
CA SER A 136 -21.51 -23.78 -25.12
C SER A 136 -22.57 -24.79 -24.64
N SER A 137 -22.45 -26.08 -25.00
CA SER A 137 -23.41 -27.13 -24.61
C SER A 137 -23.01 -27.87 -23.32
N GLU A 138 -21.79 -27.70 -22.82
CA GLU A 138 -21.34 -28.33 -21.58
C GLU A 138 -21.58 -27.41 -20.39
N ARG A 139 -22.70 -27.68 -19.70
CA ARG A 139 -23.06 -27.06 -18.43
C ARG A 139 -22.06 -27.49 -17.35
N TRP A 140 -21.09 -26.63 -17.04
CA TRP A 140 -20.20 -26.86 -15.89
C TRP A 140 -20.93 -26.53 -14.57
N PRO A 141 -20.87 -27.40 -13.54
CA PRO A 141 -21.53 -27.18 -12.27
C PRO A 141 -20.72 -26.18 -11.41
N CYS A 142 -21.41 -25.23 -10.78
CA CYS A 142 -20.82 -24.33 -9.80
C CYS A 142 -20.40 -25.11 -8.53
N PRO A 143 -19.23 -24.82 -7.93
CA PRO A 143 -18.87 -25.33 -6.61
C PRO A 143 -19.84 -24.80 -5.54
N ARG A 144 -20.27 -25.70 -4.65
CA ARG A 144 -21.38 -25.54 -3.70
C ARG A 144 -20.91 -24.87 -2.40
N ASP A 145 -21.63 -23.84 -1.96
CA ASP A 145 -21.49 -23.25 -0.63
C ASP A 145 -22.01 -24.20 0.47
N THR A 146 -21.34 -24.17 1.62
CA THR A 146 -21.51 -25.03 2.79
C THR A 146 -22.67 -24.58 3.70
N THR A 147 -23.54 -25.51 4.12
CA THR A 147 -24.26 -25.40 5.42
C THR A 147 -24.61 -26.78 5.98
N GLY A 148 -24.18 -27.03 7.22
CA GLY A 148 -24.51 -28.23 7.99
C GLY A 148 -26.00 -28.33 8.31
N THR A 149 -26.48 -29.57 8.49
CA THR A 149 -27.83 -29.88 8.93
C THR A 149 -27.74 -30.81 10.14
N VAL A 150 -28.23 -30.30 11.28
CA VAL A 150 -28.61 -31.07 12.47
C VAL A 150 -29.82 -31.93 12.11
N SER A 151 -29.86 -33.20 12.53
CA SER A 151 -31.09 -33.98 12.52
C SER A 151 -31.20 -34.88 13.74
N ARG A 152 -32.30 -34.66 14.47
CA ARG A 152 -32.92 -35.49 15.50
C ARG A 152 -33.00 -36.96 15.09
N GLN A 153 -32.68 -37.84 16.04
CA GLN A 153 -33.53 -38.96 16.45
C GLN A 153 -33.54 -39.01 17.98
#